data_AF-A0A517S9M3-F1
#
_entry.id   AF-A0A517S9M3-F1
#
_cell.length_a   1.000
_cell.length_b   1.000
_cell.length_c   1.000
_cell.angle_alpha   90.00
_cell.angle_beta   90.00
_cell.angle_gamma   90.00
#
_symmetry.space_group_name_H-M   'P 1'
#
loop_
_entity.id
_entity.type
_entity.pdbx_description
1 polymer ?
#
loop_
_entity_poly.entity_id
_entity_poly.type
_entity_poly.pdbx_seq_one_letter_code
_entity_poly.pdbx_strand_id
1 'polypeptide(L)'
;MKTDSPTIAFRVTPEVAQQIDTLRLPLKLSRGEWVRLAAVTQLQQTDVALLSDQIDEMRQAVASLNDDLQELARKLAKTAYLILTNERLSPDEAKSVIRRYLTSEEGTP
;
A
#
# COMPACT_ATOMS: atom_id res chain seq x y z
N MET A 1 21.73 0.39 17.33
CA MET A 1 20.61 1.30 17.02
C MET A 1 19.36 0.44 16.85
N LYS A 2 18.31 0.66 17.67
CA LYS A 2 17.00 0.02 17.45
C LYS A 2 16.30 0.85 16.38
N THR A 3 16.06 0.25 15.21
CA THR A 3 15.25 0.84 14.16
C THR A 3 13.81 0.75 14.60
N ASP A 4 13.23 1.87 15.03
CA ASP A 4 11.79 1.97 15.31
C ASP A 4 11.06 1.74 13.99
N SER A 5 10.51 0.55 13.84
CA SER A 5 9.68 0.21 12.68
C SER A 5 8.34 0.93 12.80
N PRO A 6 7.81 1.53 11.73
CA PRO A 6 6.54 2.24 11.79
C PRO A 6 5.41 1.29 12.19
N THR A 7 4.63 1.67 13.21
CA THR A 7 3.43 0.93 13.62
C THR A 7 2.35 1.10 12.56
N ILE A 8 2.17 0.10 11.71
CA ILE A 8 1.06 0.07 10.74
C ILE A 8 -0.20 -0.39 11.49
N ALA A 9 -1.12 0.54 11.76
CA ALA A 9 -2.39 0.24 12.39
C ALA A 9 -3.41 -0.20 11.32
N PHE A 10 -3.56 -1.51 11.13
CA PHE A 10 -4.65 -2.06 10.33
C PHE A 10 -5.97 -1.94 11.13
N ARG A 11 -6.93 -1.17 10.61
CA ARG A 11 -8.27 -1.11 11.20
C ARG A 11 -9.02 -2.40 10.84
N VAL A 12 -9.23 -3.24 11.84
CA VAL A 12 -10.06 -4.44 11.73
C VAL A 12 -11.52 -4.01 11.51
N THR A 13 -12.21 -4.62 10.55
CA THR A 13 -13.63 -4.31 10.32
C THR A 13 -14.50 -4.82 11.49
N PRO A 14 -15.69 -4.25 11.72
CA PRO A 14 -16.58 -4.69 12.79
C PRO A 14 -16.92 -6.18 12.73
N GLU A 15 -17.08 -6.73 11.53
CA GLU A 15 -17.41 -8.14 11.30
C GLU A 15 -16.28 -9.05 11.77
N VAL A 16 -15.04 -8.71 11.43
CA VAL A 16 -13.85 -9.45 11.86
C VAL A 16 -13.67 -9.34 13.37
N ALA A 17 -13.92 -8.16 13.96
CA ALA A 17 -13.87 -7.98 15.41
C ALA A 17 -14.91 -8.85 16.14
N GLN A 18 -16.10 -9.01 15.56
CA GLN A 18 -17.14 -9.86 16.13
C GLN A 18 -16.77 -11.35 16.05
N GLN A 19 -16.19 -11.79 14.94
CA GLN A 19 -15.67 -13.16 14.80
C GLN A 19 -14.57 -13.45 15.83
N ILE A 20 -13.63 -12.52 16.03
CA ILE A 20 -12.58 -12.62 17.06
C ILE A 20 -13.21 -12.74 18.45
N ASP A 21 -14.23 -11.93 18.75
CA ASP A 21 -14.92 -11.98 20.03
C ASP A 21 -15.62 -13.34 20.27
N THR A 22 -16.30 -13.88 19.26
CA THR A 22 -16.94 -15.21 19.32
C THR A 22 -15.94 -16.31 19.66
N LEU A 23 -14.73 -16.25 19.09
CA LEU A 23 -13.70 -17.27 19.29
C LEU A 23 -12.94 -17.11 20.62
N ARG A 24 -12.71 -15.87 21.09
CA ARG A 24 -11.92 -15.63 22.31
C ARG A 24 -12.72 -15.75 23.61
N LEU A 25 -14.02 -15.41 23.60
CA LEU A 25 -14.83 -15.32 24.81
C LEU A 25 -14.96 -16.67 25.54
N PRO A 26 -15.18 -17.82 24.87
CA PRO A 26 -15.18 -19.13 25.51
C PRO A 26 -13.86 -19.47 26.19
N LEU A 27 -12.75 -18.95 25.66
CA LEU A 27 -11.39 -19.14 26.18
C LEU A 27 -11.06 -18.15 27.32
N LYS A 28 -11.97 -17.23 27.65
CA LYS A 28 -11.79 -16.16 28.64
C LYS A 28 -10.55 -15.29 28.37
N LEU A 29 -10.17 -15.14 27.10
CA LEU A 29 -9.01 -14.36 26.68
C LEU A 29 -9.39 -12.91 26.37
N SER A 30 -8.51 -11.97 26.72
CA SER A 30 -8.58 -10.61 26.19
C SER A 30 -8.25 -10.61 24.69
N ARG A 31 -8.66 -9.55 23.97
CA ARG A 31 -8.34 -9.41 22.52
C ARG A 31 -6.82 -9.43 22.28
N GLY A 32 -6.04 -8.78 23.15
CA GLY A 32 -4.57 -8.74 23.02
C GLY A 32 -3.88 -10.06 23.32
N GLU A 33 -4.43 -10.91 24.20
CA GLU A 33 -3.91 -12.26 24.44
C GLU A 33 -4.26 -13.20 23.29
N TRP A 34 -5.49 -13.11 22.78
CA TRP A 34 -5.93 -13.92 21.64
C TRP A 34 -5.09 -13.63 20.39
N VAL A 35 -4.84 -12.36 20.08
CA VAL A 35 -3.97 -11.96 18.95
C VAL A 35 -2.54 -12.48 19.13
N ARG A 36 -1.98 -12.40 20.34
CA ARG A 36 -0.65 -12.95 20.62
C ARG A 36 -0.62 -14.46 20.44
N LEU A 37 -1.63 -15.17 20.92
CA LEU A 37 -1.72 -16.63 20.80
C LEU A 37 -1.89 -17.04 19.33
N ALA A 38 -2.75 -16.36 18.58
CA ALA A 38 -2.95 -16.57 17.16
C ALA A 38 -1.68 -16.29 16.35
N ALA A 39 -0.97 -15.18 16.66
CA ALA A 39 0.31 -14.86 16.02
C ALA A 39 1.38 -15.91 16.33
N VAL A 40 1.51 -16.35 17.58
CA VAL A 40 2.46 -17.39 17.98
C VAL A 40 2.11 -18.73 17.32
N THR A 41 0.84 -19.09 17.28
CA THR A 41 0.36 -20.33 16.65
C THR A 41 0.61 -20.30 15.15
N GLN A 42 0.32 -19.16 14.49
CA GLN A 42 0.59 -18.98 13.08
C GLN A 42 2.10 -19.03 12.80
N LEU A 43 2.94 -18.37 13.61
CA LEU A 43 4.40 -18.41 13.47
C LEU A 43 4.99 -19.80 13.77
N GLN A 44 4.34 -20.60 14.61
CA GLN A 44 4.74 -21.98 14.89
C GLN A 44 4.28 -22.97 13.82
N GLN A 45 3.17 -22.67 13.13
CA GLN A 45 2.58 -23.53 12.10
C GLN A 45 3.01 -23.14 10.67
N THR A 46 3.49 -21.92 10.46
CA THR A 46 3.92 -21.43 9.16
C THR A 46 5.42 -21.62 9.03
N ASP A 47 5.82 -22.41 8.04
CA ASP A 47 7.22 -22.51 7.64
C ASP A 47 7.74 -21.11 7.32
N VAL A 48 8.82 -20.70 7.98
CA VAL A 48 9.42 -19.37 7.80
C VAL A 48 9.79 -19.14 6.32
N ALA A 49 10.08 -20.22 5.59
CA ALA A 49 10.26 -20.18 4.14
C ALA A 49 9.01 -19.71 3.39
N LEU A 50 7.83 -20.22 3.75
CA LEU A 50 6.56 -19.86 3.11
C LEU A 50 6.18 -18.39 3.36
N LEU A 51 6.47 -17.87 4.56
CA LEU A 51 6.27 -16.45 4.85
C LEU A 51 7.23 -15.56 4.05
N SER A 52 8.48 -15.99 3.87
CA SER A 52 9.44 -15.29 3.02
C SER A 52 8.97 -15.24 1.57
N ASP A 53 8.51 -16.36 1.04
CA ASP A 53 8.01 -16.47 -0.34
C ASP A 53 6.78 -15.56 -0.55
N GLN A 54 5.83 -15.54 0.39
CA GLN A 54 4.66 -14.65 0.34
C GLN A 54 5.06 -13.16 0.40
N ILE A 55 6.05 -12.80 1.21
CA ILE A 55 6.55 -11.43 1.28
C ILE A 55 7.23 -11.03 -0.04
N ASP A 56 7.99 -11.93 -0.66
CA ASP A 56 8.63 -11.71 -1.95
C ASP A 56 7.60 -11.60 -3.08
N GLU A 57 6.56 -12.44 -3.10
CA GLU A 57 5.43 -12.31 -4.02
C GLU A 57 4.70 -10.98 -3.87
N MET A 58 4.40 -10.57 -2.63
CA MET A 58 3.79 -9.27 -2.36
C MET A 58 4.67 -8.12 -2.84
N ARG A 59 5.99 -8.22 -2.62
CA ARG A 59 6.95 -7.20 -3.07
C ARG A 59 7.01 -7.13 -4.60
N GLN A 60 6.97 -8.25 -5.30
CA GLN A 60 6.91 -8.30 -6.76
C GLN A 60 5.60 -7.72 -7.30
N ALA A 61 4.46 -8.04 -6.67
CA ALA A 61 3.16 -7.49 -7.04
C ALA A 61 3.13 -5.96 -6.88
N VAL A 62 3.69 -5.42 -5.79
CA VAL A 62 3.83 -3.98 -5.57
C VAL A 62 4.75 -3.33 -6.62
N ALA A 63 5.87 -3.98 -6.96
CA ALA A 63 6.76 -3.48 -8.01
C ALA A 63 6.05 -3.42 -9.38
N SER A 64 5.31 -4.47 -9.75
CA SER A 64 4.52 -4.50 -10.98
C SER A 64 3.46 -3.40 -11.02
N LEU A 65 2.73 -3.18 -9.92
CA LEU A 65 1.74 -2.10 -9.82
C LEU A 65 2.39 -0.71 -9.98
N ASN A 66 3.58 -0.53 -9.43
CA ASN A 66 4.33 0.71 -9.57
C ASN A 66 4.78 0.94 -11.02
N ASP A 67 5.21 -0.11 -11.72
CA ASP A 67 5.57 -0.04 -13.14
C ASP A 67 4.34 0.30 -14.01
N ASP A 68 3.20 -0.33 -13.76
CA ASP A 68 1.92 -0.04 -14.44
C ASP A 68 1.48 1.41 -14.21
N LEU A 69 1.59 1.91 -12.98
CA LEU A 69 1.29 3.31 -12.64
C LEU A 69 2.21 4.28 -13.37
N GLN A 70 3.50 3.99 -13.45
CA GLN A 70 4.45 4.81 -14.21
C GLN A 70 4.12 4.83 -15.71
N GLU A 71 3.72 3.69 -16.27
CA GLU A 71 3.32 3.62 -17.68
C GLU A 71 2.05 4.43 -17.95
N LEU A 72 1.04 4.34 -17.08
CA LEU A 72 -0.15 5.17 -17.12
C LEU A 72 0.17 6.67 -17.02
N ALA A 73 1.05 7.06 -16.10
CA ALA A 73 1.49 8.44 -15.95
C ALA A 73 2.17 8.96 -17.22
N ARG A 74 3.02 8.15 -17.88
CA ARG A 74 3.64 8.51 -19.17
C ARG A 74 2.61 8.68 -20.28
N LYS A 75 1.62 7.78 -20.37
CA LYS A 75 0.52 7.88 -21.35
C LYS A 75 -0.31 9.14 -21.13
N LEU A 76 -0.68 9.42 -19.88
CA LEU A 76 -1.40 10.63 -19.49
C LEU A 76 -0.61 11.90 -19.85
N ALA A 77 0.69 11.94 -19.52
CA ALA A 77 1.58 13.05 -19.84
C ALA A 77 1.66 13.32 -21.34
N LYS A 78 1.74 12.25 -22.15
CA LYS A 78 1.76 12.36 -23.61
C LYS A 78 0.45 12.93 -24.15
N THR A 79 -0.69 12.45 -23.65
CA THR A 79 -2.01 12.95 -24.03
C THR A 79 -2.20 14.41 -23.62
N ALA A 80 -1.83 14.77 -22.38
CA ALA A 80 -1.88 16.14 -21.89
C ALA A 80 -1.00 17.08 -22.71
N TYR A 81 0.19 16.63 -23.12
CA TYR A 81 1.09 17.40 -23.98
C TYR A 81 0.46 17.71 -25.34
N LEU A 82 -0.18 16.71 -25.97
CA LEU A 82 -0.86 16.89 -27.25
C LEU A 82 -2.05 17.85 -27.13
N ILE A 83 -2.82 17.78 -26.04
CA ILE A 83 -3.93 18.70 -25.80
C ILE A 83 -3.43 20.13 -25.61
N LEU A 84 -2.46 20.34 -24.71
CA LEU A 84 -1.94 21.67 -24.39
C LEU A 84 -1.28 22.35 -25.59
N THR A 85 -0.55 21.60 -26.41
CA THR A 85 0.06 22.12 -27.64
C THR A 85 -0.99 22.42 -28.72
N ASN A 86 -2.08 21.65 -28.80
CA ASN A 86 -3.23 21.97 -29.65
C ASN A 86 -4.00 23.22 -29.17
N GLU A 87 -4.02 23.48 -27.86
CA GLU A 87 -4.58 24.70 -27.25
C GLU A 87 -3.66 25.93 -27.33
N ARG A 88 -2.64 25.88 -28.19
CA ARG A 88 -1.68 26.96 -28.50
C ARG A 88 -0.67 27.29 -27.40
N LEU A 89 -0.48 26.43 -26.39
CA LEU A 89 0.71 26.56 -25.54
C LEU A 89 1.95 26.19 -26.33
N SER A 90 3.06 26.89 -26.06
CA SER A 90 4.35 26.48 -26.61
C SER A 90 4.77 25.11 -26.03
N PRO A 91 5.57 24.33 -26.77
CA PRO A 91 6.08 23.04 -26.31
C PRO A 91 6.74 23.07 -24.93
N ASP A 92 7.41 24.17 -24.59
CA ASP A 92 8.14 24.32 -23.32
C ASP A 92 7.20 24.67 -22.16
N GLU A 93 6.15 25.47 -22.41
CA GLU A 93 5.09 25.74 -21.44
C GLU A 93 4.27 24.49 -21.14
N ALA A 94 3.91 23.72 -22.17
CA ALA A 94 3.18 22.45 -22.00
C ALA A 94 3.98 21.45 -21.15
N LYS A 95 5.29 21.31 -21.40
CA LYS A 95 6.18 20.47 -20.58
C LYS A 95 6.30 20.98 -19.13
N SER A 96 6.38 22.29 -18.93
CA SER A 96 6.44 22.91 -17.59
C SER A 96 5.18 22.65 -16.76
N VAL A 97 3.99 22.73 -17.38
CA VAL A 97 2.71 22.44 -16.73
C VAL A 97 2.62 20.96 -16.36
N ILE A 98 2.90 20.05 -17.29
CA ILE A 98 2.84 18.60 -17.05
C ILE A 98 3.83 18.18 -15.97
N ARG A 99 5.06 18.73 -15.99
CA ARG A 99 6.06 18.44 -14.98
C ARG A 99 5.57 18.84 -13.59
N ARG A 100 5.00 20.04 -13.42
CA ARG A 100 4.42 20.50 -12.15
C ARG A 100 3.35 19.54 -11.63
N TYR A 101 2.45 19.04 -12.48
CA TYR A 101 1.41 18.09 -12.06
C TYR A 101 1.94 16.69 -11.73
N LEU A 102 2.99 16.23 -12.38
CA LEU A 102 3.59 14.91 -12.11
C LEU A 102 4.56 14.90 -10.93
N THR A 103 5.13 16.05 -10.57
CA THR A 103 6.10 16.17 -9.46
C THR A 103 5.53 16.87 -8.22
N SER A 104 4.23 17.20 -8.18
CA SER A 104 3.62 17.80 -6.99
C SER A 104 3.48 16.77 -5.87
N GLU A 105 4.59 16.46 -5.21
CA GLU A 105 4.62 16.12 -3.79
C GLU A 105 4.47 17.43 -3.01
N GLU A 106 3.24 17.88 -2.77
CA GLU A 106 2.84 18.88 -1.78
C GLU A 106 1.30 18.82 -1.80
N GLY A 107 0.63 18.30 -0.78
CA GLY A 107 0.65 18.77 0.58
C GLY A 107 -0.78 19.22 0.90
N THR A 108 -1.52 18.35 1.58
CA THR A 108 -2.79 18.67 2.24
C THR A 108 -2.60 19.90 3.14
N PRO A 109 -3.53 20.86 3.16
CA PRO A 109 -4.01 21.40 4.43
C PRO A 109 -4.97 20.43 5.11
#